data_AF-A0A2S7E4H5-F1
#
_entry.id   AF-A0A2S7E4H5-F1
#
_cell.length_a   1.000
_cell.length_b   1.000
_cell.length_c   1.000
_cell.angle_alpha   90.00
_cell.angle_beta   90.00
_cell.angle_gamma   90.00
#
_symmetry.space_group_name_H-M   'P 1'
#
loop_
_entity.id
_entity.type
_entity.pdbx_description
1 polymer ?
#
loop_
_entity_poly.entity_id
_entity_poly.type
_entity_poly.pdbx_seq_one_letter_code
_entity_poly.pdbx_strand_id
1 'polypeptide(L)'
;MAGGPFACFGERTGPGAGVIAAWQARRDLLSEFKGIGEVTILILLASLLELGYLDRKRIAALVGVAPLNRDSGTLRGRRTVWGGCATVRQILYMPTLTALL
;
A
#
# COMPACT_ATOMS: atom_id res chain seq x y z
N MET A 1 -12.52 25.87 -17.78
CA MET A 1 -11.31 25.90 -16.92
C MET A 1 -11.83 25.77 -15.49
N ALA A 2 -11.65 24.71 -14.71
CA ALA A 2 -10.58 23.72 -14.65
C ALA A 2 -11.15 22.29 -14.59
N GLY A 3 -10.91 21.51 -15.65
CA GLY A 3 -10.98 20.06 -15.58
C GLY A 3 -9.64 19.57 -15.05
N GLY A 4 -9.61 19.15 -13.78
CA GLY A 4 -8.45 18.45 -13.22
C GLY A 4 -8.31 17.06 -13.85
N PRO A 5 -7.09 16.50 -13.92
CA PRO A 5 -6.83 15.19 -14.54
C PRO A 5 -7.47 13.99 -13.81
N PHE A 6 -8.22 14.22 -12.72
CA PHE A 6 -8.85 13.20 -11.89
C PHE A 6 -10.34 12.96 -12.19
N ALA A 7 -10.94 13.70 -13.13
CA ALA A 7 -12.38 13.63 -13.41
C ALA A 7 -12.84 12.39 -14.23
N CYS A 8 -11.93 11.50 -14.66
CA CYS A 8 -12.24 10.33 -15.50
C CYS A 8 -12.44 9.01 -14.74
N PHE A 9 -12.57 9.02 -13.41
CA PHE A 9 -12.87 7.80 -12.62
C PHE A 9 -14.35 7.70 -12.19
N GLY A 10 -15.18 8.66 -12.57
CA GLY A 10 -16.63 8.48 -12.60
C GLY A 10 -17.01 7.69 -13.85
N GLU A 11 -17.90 6.70 -13.71
CA GLU A 11 -18.59 6.00 -14.82
C GLU A 11 -17.82 4.86 -15.50
N ARG A 12 -17.66 3.73 -14.78
CA ARG A 12 -17.74 2.40 -15.40
C ARG A 12 -18.23 1.36 -14.39
N THR A 13 -19.55 1.31 -14.18
CA THR A 13 -20.24 0.25 -13.45
C THR A 13 -20.48 -0.95 -14.39
N GLY A 14 -19.51 -1.87 -14.43
CA GLY A 14 -19.67 -3.26 -14.89
C GLY A 14 -19.81 -4.23 -13.70
N PRO A 15 -19.99 -5.56 -13.90
CA PRO A 15 -20.60 -6.54 -12.99
C PRO A 15 -19.78 -6.90 -11.72
N GLY A 16 -19.37 -5.89 -10.95
CA GLY A 16 -18.44 -5.99 -9.82
C GLY A 16 -18.95 -5.37 -8.53
N ALA A 17 -20.27 -5.27 -8.32
CA ALA A 17 -20.86 -4.61 -7.14
C ALA A 17 -20.31 -5.14 -5.79
N GLY A 18 -19.99 -6.44 -5.71
CA GLY A 18 -19.34 -7.02 -4.53
C GLY A 18 -17.88 -6.59 -4.33
N VAL A 19 -17.15 -6.34 -5.42
CA VAL A 19 -15.74 -5.90 -5.39
C VAL A 19 -15.65 -4.40 -5.08
N ILE A 20 -16.59 -3.60 -5.60
CA ILE A 20 -16.67 -2.16 -5.35
C ILE A 20 -16.96 -1.90 -3.87
N ALA A 21 -17.92 -2.62 -3.28
CA ALA A 21 -18.24 -2.50 -1.84
C ALA A 21 -17.05 -2.90 -0.94
N ALA A 22 -16.36 -4.00 -1.27
CA ALA A 22 -15.20 -4.45 -0.51
C ALA A 22 -14.01 -3.47 -0.58
N TRP A 23 -13.83 -2.81 -1.73
CA TRP A 23 -12.77 -1.82 -1.92
C TRP A 23 -13.11 -0.47 -1.27
N GLN A 24 -14.38 -0.06 -1.31
CA GLN A 24 -14.89 1.12 -0.60
C GLN A 24 -14.69 1.00 0.92
N ALA A 25 -15.10 -0.14 1.51
CA ALA A 25 -14.90 -0.36 2.94
C ALA A 25 -13.42 -0.27 3.37
N ARG A 26 -12.49 -0.77 2.53
CA ARG A 26 -11.04 -0.66 2.78
C ARG A 26 -10.52 0.76 2.61
N ARG A 27 -11.03 1.50 1.63
CA ARG A 27 -10.70 2.92 1.44
C ARG A 27 -11.14 3.75 2.65
N ASP A 28 -12.36 3.52 3.13
CA ASP A 28 -12.92 4.26 4.26
C ASP A 28 -12.06 4.04 5.52
N LEU A 29 -11.72 2.78 5.84
CA LEU A 29 -10.82 2.45 6.94
C LEU A 29 -9.43 3.08 6.82
N LEU A 30 -8.88 3.18 5.60
CA LEU A 30 -7.58 3.83 5.38
C LEU A 30 -7.66 5.36 5.45
N SER A 31 -8.81 5.94 5.10
CA SER A 31 -9.04 7.39 5.11
C SER A 31 -9.15 7.97 6.52
N GLU A 32 -9.48 7.15 7.52
CA GLU A 32 -9.54 7.56 8.93
C GLU A 32 -8.15 7.92 9.51
N PHE A 33 -7.08 7.39 8.91
CA PHE A 33 -5.73 7.65 9.38
C PHE A 33 -5.23 9.02 8.93
N LYS A 34 -4.93 9.88 9.91
CA LYS A 34 -4.32 11.19 9.69
C LYS A 34 -2.98 11.04 8.96
N GLY A 35 -2.82 11.76 7.84
CA GLY A 35 -1.59 11.75 7.04
C GLY A 35 -1.61 10.83 5.82
N ILE A 36 -2.67 10.03 5.62
CA ILE A 36 -2.87 9.24 4.41
C ILE A 36 -3.67 10.06 3.38
N GLY A 37 -3.04 10.36 2.23
CA GLY A 37 -3.69 11.05 1.11
C GLY A 37 -4.44 10.10 0.17
N GLU A 38 -5.42 10.61 -0.57
CA GLU A 38 -6.23 9.84 -1.52
C GLU A 38 -5.38 9.04 -2.53
N VAL A 39 -4.34 9.68 -3.09
CA VAL A 39 -3.40 9.04 -4.03
C VAL A 39 -2.70 7.84 -3.40
N THR A 40 -2.32 7.95 -2.11
CA THR A 40 -1.68 6.87 -1.37
C THR A 40 -2.64 5.68 -1.19
N ILE A 41 -3.91 5.95 -0.87
CA ILE A 41 -4.94 4.92 -0.69
C ILE A 41 -5.16 4.16 -2.00
N LEU A 42 -5.32 4.89 -3.11
CA LEU A 42 -5.51 4.29 -4.44
C LEU A 42 -4.36 3.36 -4.82
N ILE A 43 -3.12 3.80 -4.60
CA ILE A 43 -1.96 3.00 -4.98
C ILE A 43 -1.77 1.80 -4.05
N LEU A 44 -2.09 1.93 -2.75
CA LEU A 44 -2.11 0.79 -1.82
C LEU A 44 -3.12 -0.26 -2.26
N LEU A 45 -4.34 0.16 -2.60
CA LEU A 45 -5.37 -0.78 -2.98
C LEU A 45 -5.14 -1.40 -4.37
N ALA A 46 -4.48 -0.68 -5.29
CA ALA A 46 -4.11 -1.21 -6.60
C ALA A 46 -2.89 -2.15 -6.54
N SER A 47 -1.92 -1.85 -5.68
CA SER A 47 -0.66 -2.60 -5.59
C SER A 47 -0.72 -3.74 -4.57
N LEU A 48 -1.64 -3.68 -3.62
CA LEU A 48 -1.86 -4.69 -2.58
C LEU A 48 -3.34 -5.05 -2.50
N LEU A 49 -3.81 -5.83 -3.46
CA LEU A 49 -5.14 -6.45 -3.40
C LEU A 49 -5.22 -7.49 -2.28
N GLU A 50 -4.09 -7.97 -1.77
CA GLU A 50 -4.04 -8.98 -0.72
C GLU A 50 -4.07 -8.40 0.72
N LEU A 51 -4.26 -7.09 0.86
CA LEU A 51 -4.42 -6.40 2.14
C LEU A 51 -5.65 -6.96 2.90
N GLY A 52 -5.42 -7.52 4.08
CA GLY A 52 -6.45 -8.11 4.94
C GLY A 52 -6.57 -9.64 4.88
N TYR A 53 -5.92 -10.31 3.92
CA TYR A 53 -5.86 -11.78 3.86
C TYR A 53 -4.53 -12.37 4.35
N LEU A 54 -3.43 -11.60 4.25
CA LEU A 54 -2.11 -12.05 4.67
C LEU A 54 -1.71 -11.59 6.07
N ASP A 55 -0.86 -12.39 6.71
CA ASP A 55 -0.17 -12.02 7.95
C ASP A 55 0.68 -10.76 7.80
N ARG A 56 0.73 -9.98 8.88
CA ARG A 56 1.52 -8.74 9.01
C ARG A 56 2.96 -8.88 8.55
N LYS A 57 3.62 -10.01 8.87
CA LYS A 57 5.02 -10.27 8.47
C LYS A 57 5.17 -10.50 6.96
N ARG A 58 4.20 -11.17 6.34
CA ARG A 58 4.19 -11.46 4.90
C ARG A 58 3.91 -10.18 4.11
N ILE A 59 2.98 -9.37 4.58
CA ILE A 59 2.71 -8.04 4.00
C ILE A 59 3.96 -7.15 4.09
N ALA A 60 4.61 -7.08 5.26
CA ALA A 60 5.83 -6.30 5.41
C ALA A 60 6.97 -6.76 4.49
N ALA A 61 7.09 -8.06 4.22
CA ALA A 61 8.04 -8.61 3.25
C ALA A 61 7.64 -8.28 1.80
N LEU A 62 6.36 -8.36 1.46
CA LEU A 62 5.83 -8.06 0.13
C LEU A 62 5.97 -6.58 -0.24
N VAL A 63 5.73 -5.68 0.71
CA VAL A 63 5.98 -4.24 0.56
C VAL A 63 7.48 -3.94 0.53
N GLY A 64 8.32 -4.84 1.07
CA GLY A 64 9.75 -4.61 1.17
C GLY A 64 10.09 -3.58 2.25
N VAL A 65 9.43 -3.70 3.41
CA VAL A 65 9.69 -2.96 4.66
C VAL A 65 10.29 -3.89 5.73
N ALA A 66 10.07 -5.21 5.62
CA ALA A 66 10.62 -6.18 6.56
C ALA A 66 12.15 -6.36 6.39
N PRO A 67 12.94 -6.34 7.47
CA PRO A 67 14.36 -6.69 7.43
C PRO A 67 14.54 -8.18 7.14
N LEU A 68 15.31 -8.51 6.10
CA LEU A 68 15.56 -9.89 5.68
C LEU A 68 16.98 -10.33 6.07
N ASN A 69 17.13 -11.61 6.40
CA ASN A 69 18.42 -12.20 6.80
C ASN A 69 19.29 -12.46 5.58
N ARG A 70 20.53 -11.96 5.57
CA ARG A 70 21.49 -12.15 4.47
C ARG A 70 22.51 -13.20 4.87
N ASP A 71 21.98 -14.37 5.22
CA ASP A 71 22.79 -15.45 5.74
C ASP A 71 23.01 -16.49 4.65
N SER A 72 24.24 -16.66 4.20
CA SER A 72 24.64 -17.72 3.28
C SER A 72 25.66 -18.61 3.97
N GLY A 73 25.22 -19.80 4.40
CA GLY A 73 26.08 -20.77 5.08
C GLY A 73 26.74 -20.22 6.35
N THR A 74 28.00 -19.80 6.23
CA THR A 74 28.83 -19.25 7.32
C THR A 74 28.81 -17.73 7.45
N LEU A 75 28.31 -17.00 6.45
CA LEU A 75 28.22 -15.54 6.51
C LEU A 75 26.93 -15.15 7.25
N ARG A 76 27.06 -14.46 8.39
CA ARG A 76 25.93 -13.73 8.99
C ARG A 76 26.03 -12.25 8.64
N GLY A 77 25.29 -11.85 7.61
CA GLY A 77 25.28 -10.48 7.10
C GLY A 77 24.38 -9.54 7.91
N ARG A 78 24.57 -8.22 7.74
CA ARG A 78 23.65 -7.23 8.32
C ARG A 78 22.27 -7.38 7.70
N ARG A 79 21.24 -7.50 8.56
CA ARG A 79 19.83 -7.51 8.13
C ARG A 79 19.51 -6.18 7.45
N THR A 80 19.10 -6.26 6.21
CA THR A 80 18.73 -5.10 5.40
C THR A 80 17.38 -5.34 4.78
N VAL A 81 16.69 -4.24 4.49
CA VAL A 81 15.41 -4.30 3.78
C VAL A 81 15.74 -4.46 2.30
N TRP A 82 15.26 -5.52 1.66
CA TRP A 82 15.42 -5.70 0.22
C TRP A 82 14.18 -6.31 -0.42
N GLY A 83 14.05 -6.09 -1.72
CA GLY A 83 12.91 -6.56 -2.50
C GLY A 83 11.63 -5.73 -2.26
N GLY A 84 10.50 -6.37 -2.57
CA GLY A 84 9.16 -5.80 -2.49
C GLY A 84 8.85 -4.73 -3.54
N CYS A 85 7.71 -4.08 -3.38
CA CYS A 85 7.26 -3.02 -4.31
C CYS A 85 7.86 -1.66 -3.92
N ALA A 86 8.90 -1.24 -4.64
CA ALA A 86 9.58 0.04 -4.42
C ALA A 86 8.62 1.24 -4.43
N THR A 87 7.62 1.21 -5.32
CA THR A 87 6.56 2.22 -5.43
C THR A 87 5.76 2.34 -4.13
N VAL A 88 5.33 1.21 -3.54
CA VAL A 88 4.57 1.23 -2.27
C VAL A 88 5.43 1.74 -1.12
N ARG A 89 6.71 1.35 -1.07
CA ARG A 89 7.65 1.87 -0.06
C ARG A 89 7.84 3.39 -0.17
N GLN A 90 7.95 3.93 -1.39
CA GLN A 90 8.06 5.38 -1.60
C GLN A 90 6.80 6.12 -1.15
N ILE A 91 5.63 5.56 -1.45
CA ILE A 91 4.35 6.20 -1.14
C ILE A 91 4.03 6.14 0.35
N LEU A 92 4.46 5.09 1.05
CA LEU A 92 4.34 4.98 2.50
C LEU A 92 5.25 5.95 3.25
N TYR A 93 6.31 6.49 2.62
CA TYR A 93 7.24 7.42 3.27
C TYR A 93 6.53 8.64 3.84
N MET A 94 5.72 9.34 3.05
CA MET A 94 5.02 10.55 3.52
C MET A 94 4.02 10.27 4.65
N PRO A 95 3.12 9.29 4.54
CA PRO A 95 2.26 8.86 5.65
C PRO A 95 3.04 8.53 6.92
N THR A 96 4.17 7.83 6.81
CA THR A 96 4.99 7.48 7.98
C THR A 96 5.65 8.69 8.63
N LEU A 97 6.10 9.67 7.83
CA LEU A 97 6.62 10.92 8.38
C LEU A 97 5.53 11.71 9.10
N THR A 98 4.35 11.82 8.50
CA THR A 98 3.22 12.54 9.12
C THR A 98 2.65 11.85 10.35
N ALA A 99 2.83 10.54 10.49
CA ALA A 99 2.42 9.80 11.67
C ALA A 99 3.43 9.93 12.83
N LEU A 100 4.69 10.25 12.51
CA LEU A 100 5.74 10.50 13.50
C LEU A 100 5.67 11.93 14.08
N LEU A 101 5.25 12.89 13.25
CA LEU A 101 5.09 14.31 13.60
C LEU A 101 3.79 14.56 14.36
#